data_AF-A0A958XMT7-F1
#
_entry.id   AF-A0A958XMT7-F1
#
_cell.length_a   1.000
_cell.length_b   1.000
_cell.length_c   1.000
_cell.angle_alpha   90.00
_cell.angle_beta   90.00
_cell.angle_gamma   90.00
#
_symmetry.space_group_name_H-M   'P 1'
#
loop_
_entity.id
_entity.type
_entity.pdbx_description
1 polymer ?
#
loop_
_entity_poly.entity_id
_entity_poly.type
_entity_poly.pdbx_seq_one_letter_code
_entity_poly.pdbx_strand_id
1 'polypeptide(L)'
;MDKSNWIGLGVAAAVLLFVFFNADGEKNTVVDDLMQSTMAIHDEAMKEMAGMNRYGRMLKSEITGLDSLSGRADSIRTVLRQIKLAEEGMYTWMSEYKAPTKLSEDAASAYLEDQKQKISKNQQDIQAATQAARLLIER
;
A
#
# COMPACT_ATOMS: atom_id res chain seq x y z
N MET A 1 5.80 42.62 -54.41
CA MET A 1 6.04 42.54 -52.95
C MET A 1 5.75 41.10 -52.53
N ASP A 2 6.81 40.33 -52.33
CA ASP A 2 7.07 39.44 -51.17
C ASP A 2 5.92 39.30 -50.15
N LYS A 3 5.56 38.18 -49.52
CA LYS A 3 6.06 36.80 -49.25
C LYS A 3 4.78 36.02 -48.84
N SER A 4 4.58 34.72 -49.02
CA SER A 4 5.40 33.60 -48.52
C SER A 4 4.93 32.27 -49.12
N ASN A 5 5.90 31.55 -49.70
CA ASN A 5 5.96 30.09 -49.87
C ASN A 5 5.56 29.35 -48.56
N TRP A 6 5.20 28.06 -48.53
CA TRP A 6 6.02 26.96 -49.04
C TRP A 6 5.29 25.60 -48.91
N ILE A 7 5.64 24.69 -49.81
CA ILE A 7 5.10 23.37 -50.14
C ILE A 7 5.74 22.25 -49.30
N GLY A 8 5.01 21.20 -48.94
CA GLY A 8 5.57 19.88 -48.57
C GLY A 8 4.48 18.82 -48.62
N LEU A 9 4.24 18.06 -49.70
CA LEU A 9 5.07 17.03 -50.35
C LEU A 9 5.52 15.93 -49.39
N GLY A 10 5.04 14.70 -49.59
CA GLY A 10 5.59 13.50 -48.94
C GLY A 10 4.70 12.27 -49.02
N VAL A 11 4.75 11.55 -50.15
CA VAL A 11 4.15 10.23 -50.36
C VAL A 11 5.02 9.13 -49.71
N ALA A 12 4.35 8.10 -49.20
CA ALA A 12 4.79 6.71 -48.95
C ALA A 12 5.89 6.42 -47.91
N ALA A 13 5.56 5.57 -46.94
CA ALA A 13 6.38 4.43 -46.54
C ALA A 13 5.53 3.38 -45.82
N ALA A 14 5.75 2.12 -46.21
CA ALA A 14 5.09 0.93 -45.70
C ALA A 14 5.92 0.26 -44.59
N VAL A 15 5.34 -0.81 -44.02
CA VAL A 15 6.00 -1.97 -43.38
C VAL A 15 6.30 -1.88 -41.87
N LEU A 16 5.50 -2.70 -41.16
CA LEU A 16 5.82 -3.64 -40.07
C LEU A 16 6.82 -3.21 -38.98
N LEU A 17 6.36 -3.24 -37.73
CA LEU A 17 7.12 -3.87 -36.65
C LEU A 17 6.16 -4.51 -35.65
N PHE A 18 6.01 -5.83 -35.80
CA PHE A 18 5.65 -6.77 -34.76
C PHE A 18 6.43 -6.42 -33.49
N VAL A 19 5.75 -5.93 -32.46
CA VAL A 19 6.26 -6.08 -31.10
C VAL A 19 5.69 -7.40 -30.60
N PHE A 20 6.41 -8.48 -30.92
CA PHE A 20 6.44 -9.64 -30.05
C PHE A 20 6.87 -9.14 -28.68
N PHE A 21 5.91 -8.91 -27.79
CA PHE A 21 6.20 -8.96 -26.37
C PHE A 21 6.58 -10.42 -26.14
N ASN A 22 7.89 -10.68 -26.15
CA ASN A 22 8.45 -11.86 -25.54
C ASN A 22 7.99 -11.81 -24.08
N ALA A 23 6.90 -12.53 -23.78
CA ALA A 23 6.72 -13.11 -22.46
C ALA A 23 7.85 -14.14 -22.35
N ASP A 24 9.03 -13.64 -22.02
CA ASP A 24 10.14 -14.46 -21.57
C ASP A 24 9.58 -15.23 -20.37
N GLY A 25 9.50 -16.55 -20.51
CA GLY A 25 8.87 -17.43 -19.54
C GLY A 25 9.73 -17.49 -18.29
N GLU A 26 9.65 -16.45 -17.47
CA GLU A 26 10.23 -16.43 -16.14
C GLU A 26 9.56 -17.56 -15.36
N LYS A 27 10.34 -18.61 -15.08
CA LYS A 27 9.89 -19.69 -14.20
C LYS A 27 9.72 -19.05 -12.82
N ASN A 28 8.50 -18.64 -12.50
CA ASN A 28 8.15 -18.11 -11.19
C ASN A 28 8.50 -19.19 -10.16
N THR A 29 9.45 -18.90 -9.28
CA THR A 29 9.81 -19.81 -8.19
C THR A 29 8.77 -19.67 -7.07
N VAL A 30 8.74 -20.65 -6.16
CA VAL A 30 7.90 -20.54 -4.94
C VAL A 30 8.27 -19.28 -4.14
N VAL A 31 9.55 -18.89 -4.16
CA VAL A 31 10.05 -17.67 -3.51
C VAL A 31 9.48 -16.41 -4.17
N ASP A 32 9.41 -16.38 -5.50
CA ASP A 32 8.86 -15.24 -6.23
C ASP A 32 7.36 -15.07 -5.99
N ASP A 33 6.59 -16.17 -6.00
CA ASP A 33 5.16 -16.18 -5.67
C ASP A 33 4.91 -15.68 -4.23
N LEU A 34 5.72 -16.12 -3.27
CA LEU A 34 5.63 -15.68 -1.87
C LEU A 34 6.00 -14.22 -1.71
N MET A 35 7.04 -13.76 -2.40
CA MET A 35 7.45 -12.36 -2.38
C MET A 35 6.34 -11.47 -2.97
N GLN A 36 5.81 -11.83 -4.13
CA GLN A 36 4.72 -11.10 -4.78
C GLN A 36 3.47 -11.07 -3.89
N SER A 37 3.09 -12.21 -3.31
CA SER A 37 1.94 -12.29 -2.40
C SER A 37 2.12 -11.43 -1.16
N THR A 38 3.33 -11.41 -0.58
CA THR A 38 3.65 -10.59 0.59
C THR A 38 3.57 -9.10 0.26
N MET A 39 4.14 -8.68 -0.87
CA MET A 39 4.09 -7.29 -1.32
C MET A 39 2.68 -6.85 -1.70
N ALA A 40 1.86 -7.73 -2.30
CA ALA A 40 0.47 -7.43 -2.60
C ALA A 40 -0.36 -7.12 -1.34
N ILE A 41 -0.11 -7.84 -0.24
CA ILE A 41 -0.74 -7.56 1.06
C ILE A 41 -0.26 -6.22 1.61
N HIS A 42 1.04 -5.93 1.54
CA HIS A 42 1.59 -4.63 1.91
C HIS A 42 0.91 -3.49 1.15
N ASP A 43 0.83 -3.58 -0.17
CA ASP A 43 0.29 -2.51 -1.01
C ASP A 43 -1.20 -2.27 -0.74
N GLU A 44 -1.96 -3.34 -0.49
CA GLU A 44 -3.36 -3.22 -0.11
C GLU A 44 -3.51 -2.60 1.29
N ALA A 45 -2.73 -3.06 2.26
CA ALA A 45 -2.70 -2.50 3.60
C ALA A 45 -2.34 -1.00 3.59
N MET A 46 -1.45 -0.55 2.70
CA MET A 46 -1.11 0.87 2.54
C MET A 46 -2.32 1.69 2.03
N LYS A 47 -3.13 1.15 1.11
CA LYS A 47 -4.37 1.82 0.66
C LYS A 47 -5.40 1.90 1.80
N GLU A 48 -5.57 0.81 2.54
CA GLU A 48 -6.46 0.77 3.70
C GLU A 48 -6.01 1.76 4.79
N MET A 49 -4.70 1.84 5.07
CA MET A 49 -4.11 2.78 6.01
C MET A 49 -4.38 4.24 5.61
N ALA A 50 -4.34 4.57 4.31
CA ALA A 50 -4.74 5.89 3.84
C ALA A 50 -6.20 6.21 4.19
N GLY A 51 -7.08 5.21 4.17
CA GLY A 51 -8.46 5.29 4.67
C GLY A 51 -8.54 5.48 6.18
N MET A 52 -7.86 4.64 6.95
CA MET A 52 -7.73 4.74 8.40
C MET A 52 -7.30 6.15 8.84
N ASN A 53 -6.29 6.71 8.16
CA ASN A 53 -5.73 8.01 8.48
C ASN A 53 -6.69 9.17 8.18
N ARG A 54 -7.62 9.02 7.23
CA ARG A 54 -8.70 10.00 7.04
C ARG A 54 -9.60 10.05 8.28
N TYR A 55 -10.05 8.90 8.78
CA TYR A 55 -10.84 8.84 10.00
C TYR A 55 -10.05 9.36 11.21
N GLY A 56 -8.77 9.02 11.32
CA GLY A 56 -7.89 9.56 12.37
C GLY A 56 -7.83 11.08 12.38
N ARG A 57 -7.82 11.76 11.22
CA ARG A 57 -7.90 13.23 11.14
C ARG A 57 -9.25 13.77 11.59
N MET A 58 -10.35 13.13 11.21
CA MET A 58 -11.69 13.52 11.64
C MET A 58 -11.83 13.42 13.16
N LEU A 59 -11.38 12.32 13.75
CA LEU A 59 -11.37 12.12 15.20
C LEU A 59 -10.50 13.15 15.94
N LYS A 60 -9.32 13.48 15.40
CA LYS A 60 -8.46 14.56 15.93
C LYS A 60 -9.14 15.93 15.87
N SER A 61 -9.91 16.20 14.83
CA SER A 61 -10.68 17.45 14.72
C SER A 61 -11.87 17.49 15.68
N GLU A 62 -12.49 16.34 15.97
CA GLU A 62 -13.63 16.29 16.88
C GLU A 62 -13.18 16.49 18.33
N ILE A 63 -12.11 15.81 18.75
CA ILE A 63 -11.66 15.84 20.14
C ILE A 63 -11.22 17.23 20.63
N THR A 64 -10.81 18.14 19.74
CA THR A 64 -10.45 19.52 20.11
C THR A 64 -11.63 20.33 20.63
N GLY A 65 -12.86 19.96 20.27
CA GLY A 65 -14.08 20.63 20.74
C GLY A 65 -14.75 19.95 21.94
N LEU A 66 -14.20 18.84 22.42
CA LEU A 66 -14.80 18.07 23.51
C LEU A 66 -14.23 18.46 24.87
N ASP A 67 -15.06 18.34 25.92
CA ASP A 67 -14.54 18.28 27.27
C ASP A 67 -13.59 17.09 27.40
N SER A 68 -12.38 17.39 27.86
CA SER A 68 -11.31 16.43 28.08
C SER A 68 -11.69 15.26 28.99
N LEU A 69 -12.64 15.46 29.91
CA LEU A 69 -13.13 14.46 30.87
C LEU A 69 -14.36 13.68 30.37
N SER A 70 -14.84 13.99 29.16
CA SER A 70 -15.99 13.29 28.59
C SER A 70 -15.60 11.86 28.18
N GLY A 71 -16.51 10.89 28.40
CA GLY A 71 -16.31 9.51 27.93
C GLY A 71 -16.17 9.41 26.40
N ARG A 72 -16.69 10.41 25.65
CA ARG A 72 -16.46 10.54 24.20
C ARG A 72 -14.99 10.83 23.90
N ALA A 73 -14.38 11.79 24.61
CA ALA A 73 -12.97 12.10 24.44
C ALA A 73 -12.08 10.87 24.73
N ASP A 74 -12.40 10.08 25.75
CA ASP A 74 -11.65 8.85 26.07
C ASP A 74 -11.79 7.76 25.01
N SER A 75 -12.99 7.60 24.45
CA SER A 75 -13.24 6.68 23.33
C SER A 75 -12.41 7.08 22.11
N ILE A 76 -12.39 8.37 21.78
CA ILE A 76 -11.59 8.90 20.66
C ILE A 76 -10.09 8.69 20.90
N ARG A 77 -9.57 9.01 22.09
CA ARG A 77 -8.14 8.79 22.42
C ARG A 77 -7.76 7.33 22.26
N THR A 78 -8.64 6.42 22.65
CA THR A 78 -8.40 4.99 22.54
C THR A 78 -8.26 4.54 21.09
N VAL A 79 -9.18 4.98 20.22
CA VAL A 79 -9.09 4.67 18.79
C VAL A 79 -7.89 5.35 18.13
N LEU A 80 -7.56 6.59 18.51
CA LEU A 80 -6.36 7.27 17.99
C LEU A 80 -5.06 6.55 18.37
N ARG A 81 -5.00 5.89 19.54
CA ARG A 81 -3.87 5.03 19.90
C ARG A 81 -3.82 3.76 19.04
N GLN A 82 -4.95 3.14 18.74
CA GLN A 82 -5.00 1.96 17.85
C GLN A 82 -4.53 2.30 16.43
N ILE A 83 -5.00 3.43 15.88
CA ILE A 83 -4.53 3.94 14.58
C ILE A 83 -3.01 4.10 14.59
N LYS A 84 -2.48 4.77 15.63
CA LYS A 84 -1.03 5.00 15.76
C LYS A 84 -0.24 3.68 15.82
N LEU A 85 -0.70 2.70 16.60
CA LEU A 85 -0.04 1.40 16.71
C LEU A 85 -0.05 0.63 15.38
N ALA A 86 -1.14 0.70 14.62
CA ALA A 86 -1.23 0.09 13.30
C ALA A 86 -0.26 0.74 12.29
N GLU A 87 -0.16 2.08 12.28
CA GLU A 87 0.82 2.81 11.47
C GLU A 87 2.27 2.45 11.85
N GLU A 88 2.58 2.46 13.15
CA GLU A 88 3.91 2.10 13.65
C GLU A 88 4.28 0.66 13.26
N GLY A 89 3.35 -0.29 13.36
CA GLY A 89 3.58 -1.66 12.93
C GLY A 89 3.95 -1.78 11.45
N MET A 90 3.28 -1.01 10.58
CA MET A 90 3.58 -0.98 9.14
C MET A 90 4.98 -0.40 8.88
N TYR A 91 5.31 0.72 9.54
CA TYR A 91 6.62 1.36 9.39
C TYR A 91 7.77 0.51 9.94
N THR A 92 7.57 -0.14 11.09
CA THR A 92 8.53 -1.09 11.65
C THR A 92 8.78 -2.23 10.67
N TRP A 93 7.72 -2.85 10.14
CA TRP A 93 7.85 -3.92 9.16
C TRP A 93 8.63 -3.46 7.92
N MET A 94 8.31 -2.30 7.33
CA MET A 94 9.04 -1.77 6.19
C MET A 94 10.53 -1.51 6.48
N SER A 95 10.86 -1.08 7.70
CA SER A 95 12.25 -0.82 8.10
C SER A 95 13.06 -2.11 8.28
N GLU A 96 12.41 -3.17 8.76
CA GLU A 96 13.01 -4.45 9.08
C GLU A 96 13.07 -5.39 7.87
N TYR A 97 12.11 -5.29 6.94
CA TYR A 97 12.03 -6.13 5.75
C TYR A 97 13.32 -6.02 4.92
N LYS A 98 13.82 -7.18 4.47
CA LYS A 98 14.96 -7.31 3.55
C LYS A 98 14.61 -8.35 2.49
N ALA A 99 14.79 -8.00 1.22
CA ALA A 99 14.63 -8.96 0.14
C ALA A 99 15.61 -10.15 0.35
N PRO A 100 15.16 -11.41 0.27
CA PRO A 100 15.95 -12.59 0.63
C PRO A 100 16.96 -13.02 -0.45
N THR A 101 17.67 -12.07 -1.07
CA THR A 101 18.55 -12.31 -2.23
C THR A 101 19.80 -13.15 -1.95
N LYS A 102 20.11 -13.41 -0.67
CA LYS A 102 21.29 -14.17 -0.22
C LYS A 102 20.95 -15.48 0.49
N LEU A 103 19.67 -15.84 0.57
CA LEU A 103 19.22 -17.05 1.25
C LEU A 103 19.09 -18.21 0.26
N SER A 104 19.19 -19.46 0.76
CA SER A 104 18.75 -20.63 0.01
C SER A 104 17.24 -20.57 -0.21
N GLU A 105 16.72 -21.30 -1.21
CA GLU A 105 15.29 -21.31 -1.53
C GLU A 105 14.40 -21.66 -0.33
N ASP A 106 14.77 -22.69 0.44
CA ASP A 106 14.05 -23.09 1.66
C ASP A 106 14.07 -21.99 2.74
N ALA A 107 15.23 -21.36 2.95
CA ALA A 107 15.37 -20.30 3.95
C ALA A 107 14.66 -19.01 3.52
N ALA A 108 14.69 -18.69 2.22
CA ALA A 108 13.96 -17.58 1.63
C ALA A 108 12.44 -17.78 1.76
N SER A 109 11.95 -18.99 1.45
CA SER A 109 10.53 -19.34 1.55
C SER A 109 10.04 -19.24 3.00
N ALA A 110 10.78 -19.81 3.95
CA ALA A 110 10.42 -19.74 5.37
C ALA A 110 10.43 -18.30 5.90
N TYR A 111 11.42 -17.48 5.49
CA TYR A 111 11.45 -16.06 5.84
C TYR A 111 10.25 -15.31 5.26
N LEU A 112 9.92 -15.52 3.99
CA LEU A 112 8.80 -14.82 3.34
C LEU A 112 7.45 -15.23 3.92
N GLU A 113 7.25 -16.47 4.34
CA GLU A 113 6.02 -16.88 5.04
C GLU A 113 5.87 -16.15 6.39
N ASP A 114 6.95 -16.00 7.16
CA ASP A 114 6.94 -15.18 8.37
C ASP A 114 6.62 -13.71 8.07
N GLN A 115 7.22 -13.13 7.01
CA GLN A 115 6.92 -11.76 6.60
C GLN A 115 5.46 -11.59 6.16
N LYS A 116 4.92 -12.58 5.43
CA LYS A 116 3.53 -12.63 5.00
C LYS A 116 2.57 -12.64 6.18
N GLN A 117 2.87 -13.42 7.22
CA GLN A 117 2.07 -13.45 8.44
C GLN A 117 2.11 -12.10 9.18
N LYS A 118 3.29 -11.49 9.31
CA LYS A 118 3.46 -10.18 9.95
C LYS A 118 2.68 -9.09 9.24
N ILE A 119 2.80 -9.00 7.91
CA ILE A 119 2.09 -7.96 7.15
C ILE A 119 0.57 -8.21 7.12
N SER A 120 0.13 -9.47 7.07
CA SER A 120 -1.29 -9.82 7.20
C SER A 120 -1.86 -9.40 8.56
N LYS A 121 -1.10 -9.61 9.64
CA LYS A 121 -1.50 -9.18 10.99
C LYS A 121 -1.61 -7.66 11.07
N ASN A 122 -0.65 -6.93 10.50
CA ASN A 122 -0.71 -5.48 10.47
C ASN A 122 -1.90 -4.95 9.64
N GLN A 123 -2.21 -5.58 8.51
CA GLN A 123 -3.42 -5.27 7.73
C GLN A 123 -4.68 -5.43 8.58
N GLN A 124 -4.80 -6.52 9.35
CA GLN A 124 -5.93 -6.73 10.27
C GLN A 124 -6.01 -5.63 11.34
N ASP A 125 -4.88 -5.15 11.86
CA ASP A 125 -4.85 -4.04 12.81
C ASP A 125 -5.33 -2.73 12.18
N ILE A 126 -4.95 -2.46 10.94
CA ILE A 126 -5.43 -1.32 10.14
C ILE A 126 -6.95 -1.40 9.96
N GLN A 127 -7.46 -2.57 9.58
CA GLN A 127 -8.90 -2.79 9.38
C GLN A 127 -9.68 -2.63 10.69
N ALA A 128 -9.19 -3.19 11.80
CA ALA A 128 -9.82 -3.08 13.11
C ALA A 128 -9.86 -1.63 13.61
N ALA A 129 -8.75 -0.89 13.50
CA ALA A 129 -8.68 0.52 13.87
C ALA A 129 -9.59 1.39 12.97
N THR A 130 -9.68 1.07 11.68
CA THR A 130 -10.60 1.72 10.75
C THR A 130 -12.05 1.50 11.15
N GLN A 131 -12.44 0.26 11.46
CA GLN A 131 -13.80 -0.07 11.90
C GLN A 131 -14.15 0.64 13.21
N ALA A 132 -13.24 0.63 14.19
CA ALA A 132 -13.44 1.33 15.45
C ALA A 132 -13.63 2.83 15.22
N ALA A 133 -12.82 3.46 14.37
CA ALA A 133 -12.96 4.88 14.02
C ALA A 133 -14.26 5.20 13.30
N ARG A 134 -14.66 4.35 12.36
CA ARG A 134 -15.92 4.46 11.62
C ARG A 134 -17.12 4.43 12.56
N LEU A 135 -17.16 3.48 13.51
CA LEU A 135 -18.20 3.41 14.54
C LEU A 135 -18.25 4.65 15.42
N LEU A 136 -17.13 5.38 15.58
CA LEU A 136 -17.16 6.64 16.31
C LEU A 136 -17.78 7.78 15.48
N ILE A 137 -17.56 7.81 14.17
CA ILE A 137 -17.91 8.91 13.26
C ILE A 137 -19.34 8.79 12.69
N GLU A 138 -19.76 7.60 12.28
CA GLU A 138 -21.05 7.36 11.62
C GLU A 138 -22.21 7.12 12.60
N ARG A 139 -22.14 7.72 13.80
CA ARG A 139 -23.17 7.55 14.84
C ARG A 139 -24.40 8.41 14.58
#